data_AF-A0A972KMK6-F1
#
_entry.id   AF-A0A972KMK6-F1
#
_cell.length_a   1.000
_cell.length_b   1.000
_cell.length_c   1.000
_cell.angle_alpha   90.00
_cell.angle_beta   90.00
_cell.angle_gamma   90.00
#
_symmetry.space_group_name_H-M   'P 1'
#
loop_
_entity.id
_entity.type
_entity.pdbx_description
1 polymer ?
#
loop_
_entity_poly.entity_id
_entity_poly.type
_entity_poly.pdbx_seq_one_letter_code
_entity_poly.pdbx_strand_id
1 'polypeptide(L)'
;MPIFDYVATDAKGKQVKGMVEADNQASAISQVREMHYFPTRIIERRSKDKSSSGKPSAFQFQIKIPGMAGRVSAKNLTPFTRQLSTLIDAGLPLIRSLGVLRKQMKPCTLKEILETVSQDVEGGSTFSEALAKHPRAFSKLFVNMVKAGEIGGVLDTVLQRLAEFAEKSAKLQSKIKGAMVYPIVVIFVIVGVLALIFKLVIPTFVKMFKDIKQDLPAPTQLLIGINNFLRTKQALLIPVVIIALIIVFKLIKRTKRGGAAIDKMKLSFPLFGPLVQKLSVARFSRTLGTLISSGVPILQALSITKETSGNIVISRAISNVHDSIREGETIAGPLEDSGVFPPLVTSMIAVGEETGNLDQMLIKIADNYDDEVDTAVAALTSVMEPLLIVLMGSLVGFIVIALFIPLIQMAMSLT
;
A
#
# COMPACT_ATOMS: atom_id res chain seq x y z
N MET A 1 42.27 14.89 9.25
CA MET A 1 42.67 16.23 8.75
C MET A 1 41.71 16.63 7.63
N PRO A 2 41.36 17.92 7.47
CA PRO A 2 40.44 18.33 6.42
C PRO A 2 41.02 18.07 5.02
N ILE A 3 40.19 17.57 4.11
CA ILE A 3 40.55 17.36 2.71
C ILE A 3 40.10 18.58 1.92
N PHE A 4 40.99 19.18 1.13
CA PHE A 4 40.70 20.30 0.25
C PHE A 4 40.67 19.85 -1.20
N ASP A 5 39.57 20.16 -1.89
CA ASP A 5 39.48 20.05 -3.34
C ASP A 5 40.09 21.30 -3.97
N TYR A 6 41.06 21.12 -4.86
CA TYR A 6 41.69 22.23 -5.58
C TYR A 6 41.50 22.14 -7.09
N VAL A 7 41.32 23.30 -7.71
CA VAL A 7 41.47 23.53 -9.14
C VAL A 7 42.64 24.48 -9.31
N ALA A 8 43.68 24.01 -9.99
CA ALA A 8 44.89 24.78 -10.23
C ALA A 8 45.28 24.72 -11.70
N THR A 9 46.12 25.66 -12.13
CA THR A 9 46.58 25.77 -13.52
C THR A 9 48.08 25.47 -13.56
N ASP A 10 48.49 24.59 -14.48
CA ASP A 10 49.90 24.33 -14.82
C ASP A 10 50.50 25.56 -15.52
N ALA A 11 51.82 25.74 -15.48
CA ALA A 11 52.58 26.72 -16.26
C ALA A 11 52.22 26.75 -17.77
N LYS A 12 51.68 25.64 -18.31
CA LYS A 12 51.16 25.56 -19.70
C LYS A 12 49.69 26.00 -19.87
N GLY A 13 49.04 26.53 -18.84
CA GLY A 13 47.67 27.04 -18.89
C GLY A 13 46.57 25.97 -18.80
N LYS A 14 46.92 24.71 -18.54
CA LYS A 14 45.96 23.60 -18.44
C LYS A 14 45.43 23.46 -17.00
N GLN A 15 44.09 23.40 -16.85
CA GLN A 15 43.47 23.18 -15.54
C GLN A 15 43.62 21.73 -15.07
N VAL A 16 44.08 21.57 -13.83
CA VAL A 16 44.25 20.31 -13.12
C VAL A 16 43.40 20.34 -11.85
N LYS A 17 42.68 19.25 -11.59
CA LYS A 17 41.84 19.09 -10.40
C LYS A 17 42.38 17.96 -9.54
N GLY A 18 42.51 18.19 -8.24
CA GLY A 18 43.07 17.23 -7.30
C GLY A 18 42.57 17.44 -5.88
N MET A 19 43.03 16.58 -4.97
CA MET A 19 42.70 16.62 -3.55
C MET A 19 44.00 16.74 -2.75
N VAL A 20 44.00 17.57 -1.72
CA VAL A 20 45.14 17.73 -0.83
C VAL A 20 44.67 17.74 0.63
N GLU A 21 45.38 17.04 1.50
CA GLU A 21 45.11 17.02 2.94
C GLU A 21 45.98 18.08 3.63
N ALA A 22 45.34 19.05 4.28
CA ALA A 22 46.04 20.14 4.96
C ALA A 22 45.23 20.60 6.18
N ASP A 23 45.88 21.23 7.15
CA ASP A 23 45.22 21.66 8.39
C ASP A 23 44.33 22.89 8.21
N ASN A 24 44.63 23.74 7.22
CA ASN A 24 43.86 24.93 6.90
C ASN A 24 44.04 25.32 5.42
N GLN A 25 43.21 26.25 4.93
CA GLN A 25 43.21 26.68 3.53
C GLN A 25 44.54 27.31 3.10
N ALA A 26 45.25 28.01 4.00
CA ALA A 26 46.55 28.61 3.69
C ALA A 26 47.63 27.53 3.48
N SER A 27 47.65 26.49 4.31
CA SER A 27 48.51 25.32 4.14
C SER A 27 48.19 24.54 2.86
N ALA A 28 46.91 24.41 2.50
CA ALA A 28 46.49 23.80 1.23
C ALA A 28 46.99 24.59 0.01
N ILE A 29 46.93 25.93 0.05
CA ILE A 29 47.48 26.80 -1.01
C ILE A 29 48.98 26.60 -1.15
N SER A 30 49.71 26.56 -0.03
CA SER A 30 51.17 26.37 -0.03
C SER A 30 51.58 25.03 -0.62
N GLN A 31 50.92 23.92 -0.22
CA GLN A 31 51.22 22.59 -0.78
C GLN A 31 50.88 22.50 -2.28
N VAL A 32 49.79 23.12 -2.74
CA VAL A 32 49.45 23.14 -4.18
C VAL A 32 50.46 23.95 -5.00
N ARG A 33 51.01 25.03 -4.43
CA ARG A 33 52.09 25.80 -5.04
C ARG A 33 53.43 25.06 -5.05
N GLU A 34 53.71 24.28 -4.01
CA GLU A 34 54.90 23.42 -3.92
C GLU A 34 54.88 22.32 -4.99
N MET A 35 53.69 21.85 -5.37
CA MET A 35 53.47 20.98 -6.54
C MET A 35 53.55 21.71 -7.90
N HIS A 36 54.08 22.94 -7.95
CA HIS A 36 54.21 23.80 -9.14
C HIS A 36 52.89 24.12 -9.86
N TYR A 37 51.75 24.02 -9.17
CA TYR A 37 50.46 24.42 -9.72
C TYR A 37 50.01 25.77 -9.15
N PHE A 38 49.39 26.61 -9.99
CA PHE A 38 48.83 27.89 -9.56
C PHE A 38 47.35 27.73 -9.15
N PRO A 39 47.02 27.73 -7.84
CA PRO A 39 45.66 27.47 -7.39
C PRO A 39 44.72 28.59 -7.81
N THR A 40 43.67 28.24 -8.55
CA THR A 40 42.61 29.16 -8.98
C THR A 40 41.40 29.09 -8.04
N ARG A 41 41.16 27.91 -7.46
CA ARG A 41 40.07 27.69 -6.49
C ARG A 41 40.42 26.55 -5.55
N ILE A 42 40.39 26.80 -4.25
CA ILE A 42 40.57 25.78 -3.20
C ILE A 42 39.34 25.81 -2.32
N ILE A 43 38.69 24.67 -2.15
CA ILE A 43 37.46 24.51 -1.37
C ILE A 43 37.70 23.40 -0.37
N GLU A 44 37.52 23.68 0.91
CA GLU A 44 37.48 22.64 1.93
C GLU A 44 36.30 21.72 1.65
N ARG A 45 36.57 20.42 1.48
CA ARG A 45 35.53 19.42 1.35
C ARG A 45 34.93 19.20 2.72
N ARG A 46 33.92 20.00 3.05
CA ARG A 46 33.07 19.76 4.22
C ARG A 46 32.47 18.36 4.06
N SER A 47 32.84 17.46 4.98
CA SER A 47 32.19 16.17 5.15
C SER A 47 30.68 16.40 5.08
N LYS A 48 29.98 15.62 4.25
CA LYS A 48 28.53 15.66 4.13
C LYS A 48 27.91 15.13 5.43
N ASP A 49 27.97 15.94 6.48
CA ASP A 49 27.00 15.92 7.55
C ASP A 49 26.15 17.19 7.46
N LYS A 50 24.86 16.92 7.23
CA LYS A 50 23.66 17.76 7.31
C LYS A 50 23.86 19.25 7.68
N SER A 51 23.69 20.14 6.70
CA SER A 51 22.63 21.17 6.72
C SER A 51 22.68 22.09 5.49
N SER A 52 21.59 22.05 4.73
CA SER A 52 21.00 23.05 3.83
C SER A 52 21.69 24.39 3.53
N SER A 53 21.88 24.66 2.23
CA SER A 53 21.28 25.83 1.55
C SER A 53 21.46 25.74 0.03
N GLY A 54 20.36 25.65 -0.74
CA GLY A 54 20.43 25.77 -2.21
C GLY A 54 19.22 25.24 -3.00
N LYS A 55 18.14 26.04 -3.02
CA LYS A 55 17.02 26.16 -4.00
C LYS A 55 16.18 24.91 -4.40
N PRO A 56 14.85 25.10 -4.61
CA PRO A 56 13.89 24.01 -4.60
C PRO A 56 13.83 23.30 -5.96
N SER A 57 14.32 22.07 -6.01
CA SER A 57 13.90 21.12 -7.05
C SER A 57 12.60 20.45 -6.60
N ALA A 58 11.66 20.35 -7.52
CA ALA A 58 10.30 19.87 -7.34
C ALA A 58 10.19 18.59 -6.50
N PHE A 59 9.38 18.66 -5.45
CA PHE A 59 8.59 17.56 -4.87
C PHE A 59 9.14 16.13 -5.08
N GLN A 60 10.27 15.81 -4.47
CA GLN A 60 10.61 14.43 -4.15
C GLN A 60 10.61 14.26 -2.63
N PHE A 61 9.40 14.29 -2.09
CA PHE A 61 9.12 14.00 -0.69
C PHE A 61 9.38 12.50 -0.42
N GLN A 62 10.65 12.11 -0.24
CA GLN A 62 10.98 10.80 0.33
C GLN A 62 10.75 10.86 1.84
N ILE A 63 9.48 10.71 2.24
CA ILE A 63 9.14 10.44 3.64
C ILE A 63 9.64 9.04 3.95
N LYS A 64 10.84 8.93 4.53
CA LYS A 64 11.24 7.71 5.25
C LYS A 64 10.44 7.67 6.56
N ILE A 65 9.25 7.08 6.49
CA ILE A 65 8.41 6.81 7.66
C ILE A 65 9.12 5.74 8.51
N PRO A 66 9.49 6.03 9.78
CA PRO A 66 10.06 5.03 10.67
C PRO A 66 9.01 3.92 10.89
N GLY A 67 9.36 2.68 10.55
CA GLY A 67 8.45 1.51 10.63
C GLY A 67 7.97 0.95 9.27
N MET A 68 8.28 1.62 8.15
CA MET A 68 7.99 1.13 6.80
C MET A 68 9.23 0.67 6.01
N ALA A 69 10.41 0.75 6.64
CA ALA A 69 11.68 0.29 6.09
C ALA A 69 11.66 -1.23 5.83
N GLY A 70 12.01 -1.65 4.61
CA GLY A 70 12.17 -3.06 4.25
C GLY A 70 11.01 -3.72 3.50
N ARG A 71 9.86 -3.05 3.32
CA ARG A 71 8.76 -3.60 2.50
C ARG A 71 9.05 -3.41 1.02
N VAL A 72 9.04 -4.51 0.27
CA VAL A 72 9.21 -4.49 -1.18
C VAL A 72 7.86 -4.25 -1.87
N SER A 73 7.83 -3.33 -2.83
CA SER A 73 6.64 -3.08 -3.63
C SER A 73 6.35 -4.25 -4.57
N ALA A 74 5.06 -4.60 -4.73
CA ALA A 74 4.62 -5.57 -5.73
C ALA A 74 5.09 -5.22 -7.15
N LYS A 75 5.31 -3.91 -7.44
CA LYS A 75 5.85 -3.43 -8.72
C LYS A 75 7.27 -3.92 -9.01
N ASN A 76 8.04 -4.27 -7.98
CA ASN A 76 9.40 -4.81 -8.13
C ASN A 76 9.42 -6.33 -7.95
N LEU A 77 8.67 -6.85 -6.97
CA LEU A 77 8.65 -8.29 -6.65
C LEU A 77 8.01 -9.13 -7.76
N THR A 78 6.91 -8.67 -8.35
CA THR A 78 6.18 -9.39 -9.41
C THR A 78 7.05 -9.62 -10.66
N PRO A 79 7.63 -8.59 -11.30
CA PRO A 79 8.48 -8.80 -12.47
C PRO A 79 9.75 -9.59 -12.11
N PHE A 80 10.34 -9.38 -10.94
CA PHE A 80 11.45 -10.21 -10.47
C PHE A 80 11.07 -11.69 -10.43
N THR A 81 9.92 -12.03 -9.83
CA THR A 81 9.47 -13.42 -9.69
C THR A 81 9.21 -14.04 -11.06
N ARG A 82 8.56 -13.31 -11.97
CA ARG A 82 8.32 -13.76 -13.35
C ARG A 82 9.62 -13.99 -14.10
N GLN A 83 10.55 -13.04 -14.07
CA GLN A 83 11.83 -13.16 -14.76
C GLN A 83 12.70 -14.27 -14.16
N LEU A 84 12.68 -14.45 -12.84
CA LEU A 84 13.37 -15.55 -12.18
C LEU A 84 12.80 -16.90 -12.65
N SER A 85 11.47 -17.04 -12.66
CA SER A 85 10.81 -18.23 -13.22
C SER A 85 11.25 -18.50 -14.65
N THR A 86 11.23 -17.50 -15.54
CA THR A 86 11.64 -17.66 -16.95
C THR A 86 13.11 -18.09 -17.10
N LEU A 87 14.01 -17.54 -16.28
CA LEU A 87 15.43 -17.91 -16.35
C LEU A 87 15.69 -19.33 -15.84
N ILE A 88 15.00 -19.74 -14.77
CA ILE A 88 15.13 -21.09 -14.20
C ILE A 88 14.51 -22.13 -15.13
N ASP A 89 13.36 -21.82 -15.73
CA ASP A 89 12.70 -22.64 -16.74
C ASP A 89 13.58 -22.82 -18.00
N ALA A 90 14.33 -21.78 -18.38
CA ALA A 90 15.33 -21.85 -19.44
C ALA A 90 16.61 -22.64 -19.05
N GLY A 91 16.63 -23.28 -17.88
CA GLY A 91 17.75 -24.10 -17.40
C GLY A 91 18.94 -23.30 -16.86
N LEU A 92 18.80 -21.98 -16.62
CA LEU A 92 19.90 -21.18 -16.11
C LEU A 92 20.07 -21.42 -14.59
N PRO A 93 21.31 -21.69 -14.11
CA PRO A 93 21.53 -21.93 -12.68
C PRO A 93 21.05 -20.78 -11.79
N LEU A 94 20.46 -21.10 -10.63
CA LEU A 94 19.83 -20.13 -9.72
C LEU A 94 20.72 -18.93 -9.39
N ILE A 95 21.96 -19.15 -8.98
CA ILE A 95 22.92 -18.09 -8.63
C ILE A 95 23.16 -17.16 -9.83
N ARG A 96 23.29 -17.73 -11.03
CA ARG A 96 23.49 -16.96 -12.26
C ARG A 96 22.25 -16.14 -12.60
N SER A 97 21.06 -16.73 -12.47
CA SER A 97 19.77 -16.06 -12.66
C SER A 97 19.60 -14.87 -11.70
N LEU A 98 19.85 -15.07 -10.41
CA LEU A 98 19.82 -13.99 -9.40
C LEU A 98 20.82 -12.87 -9.75
N GLY A 99 22.04 -13.24 -10.18
CA GLY A 99 23.06 -12.28 -10.61
C GLY A 99 22.65 -11.43 -11.81
N VAL A 100 22.02 -12.03 -12.82
CA VAL A 100 21.50 -11.33 -14.01
C VAL A 100 20.40 -10.34 -13.62
N LEU A 101 19.42 -10.78 -12.83
CA LEU A 101 18.31 -9.93 -12.40
C LEU A 101 18.79 -8.77 -11.54
N ARG A 102 19.68 -9.02 -10.57
CA ARG A 102 20.27 -8.00 -9.71
C ARG A 102 20.97 -6.90 -10.51
N LYS A 103 21.71 -7.25 -11.57
CA LYS A 103 22.40 -6.29 -12.45
C LYS A 103 21.42 -5.39 -13.21
N GLN A 104 20.29 -5.94 -13.67
CA GLN A 104 19.27 -5.19 -14.42
C GLN A 104 18.39 -4.30 -13.51
N MET A 105 18.33 -4.58 -12.20
CA MET A 105 17.50 -3.83 -11.28
C MET A 105 18.07 -2.43 -10.96
N LYS A 106 17.18 -1.43 -11.02
CA LYS A 106 17.43 -0.09 -10.48
C LYS A 106 17.64 -0.14 -8.96
N PRO A 107 18.38 0.81 -8.35
CA PRO A 107 18.57 0.87 -6.91
C PRO A 107 17.23 0.88 -6.16
N CYS A 108 16.97 -0.19 -5.41
CA CYS A 108 15.77 -0.36 -4.59
C CYS A 108 16.04 -1.41 -3.49
N THR A 109 15.18 -1.44 -2.46
CA THR A 109 15.31 -2.36 -1.32
C THR A 109 15.38 -3.83 -1.74
N LEU A 110 14.70 -4.22 -2.83
CA LEU A 110 14.77 -5.59 -3.33
C LEU A 110 16.17 -5.93 -3.87
N LYS A 111 16.87 -4.97 -4.49
CA LYS A 111 18.23 -5.20 -5.00
C LYS A 111 19.22 -5.50 -3.87
N GLU A 112 19.13 -4.75 -2.77
CA GLU A 112 19.93 -4.96 -1.56
C GLU A 112 19.64 -6.33 -0.93
N ILE A 113 18.36 -6.69 -0.83
CA ILE A 113 17.94 -8.00 -0.31
C ILE A 113 18.46 -9.13 -1.20
N LEU A 114 18.36 -9.00 -2.52
CA LEU A 114 18.85 -10.02 -3.46
C LEU A 114 20.36 -10.18 -3.41
N GLU A 115 21.11 -9.15 -3.04
CA GLU A 115 22.55 -9.27 -2.82
C GLU A 115 22.87 -10.16 -1.61
N THR A 116 22.17 -9.97 -0.49
CA THR A 116 22.29 -10.84 0.68
C THR A 116 21.82 -12.26 0.37
N VAL A 117 20.70 -12.42 -0.33
CA VAL A 117 20.18 -13.75 -0.72
C VAL A 117 21.16 -14.47 -1.64
N SER A 118 21.76 -13.79 -2.62
CA SER A 118 22.78 -14.40 -3.48
C SER A 118 24.00 -14.85 -2.67
N GLN A 119 24.49 -14.04 -1.74
CA GLN A 119 25.62 -14.39 -0.88
C GLN A 119 25.32 -15.59 0.02
N ASP A 120 24.11 -15.67 0.59
CA ASP A 120 23.70 -16.78 1.44
C ASP A 120 23.62 -18.10 0.66
N VAL A 121 23.09 -18.06 -0.57
CA VAL A 121 23.00 -19.24 -1.44
C VAL A 121 24.38 -19.65 -1.97
N GLU A 122 25.24 -18.68 -2.32
CA GLU A 122 26.65 -18.94 -2.65
C GLU A 122 27.41 -19.55 -1.46
N GLY A 123 27.05 -19.16 -0.23
CA GLY A 123 27.57 -19.70 1.03
C GLY A 123 26.98 -21.06 1.42
N GLY A 124 26.09 -21.65 0.62
CA GLY A 124 25.55 -23.00 0.81
C GLY A 124 24.21 -23.08 1.56
N SER A 125 23.56 -21.95 1.87
CA SER A 125 22.17 -21.98 2.36
C SER A 125 21.22 -22.37 1.23
N THR A 126 20.11 -23.03 1.56
CA THR A 126 19.04 -23.22 0.57
C THR A 126 18.41 -21.87 0.18
N PHE A 127 17.82 -21.80 -1.00
CA PHE A 127 17.16 -20.58 -1.47
C PHE A 127 16.01 -20.19 -0.54
N SER A 128 15.19 -21.16 -0.09
CA SER A 128 14.11 -20.89 0.85
C SER A 128 14.58 -20.34 2.19
N GLU A 129 15.70 -20.85 2.75
CA GLU A 129 16.30 -20.32 3.98
C GLU A 129 16.80 -18.88 3.81
N ALA A 130 17.48 -18.59 2.69
CA ALA A 130 17.94 -17.25 2.38
C ALA A 130 16.77 -16.26 2.26
N LEU A 131 15.68 -16.65 1.58
CA LEU A 131 14.47 -15.85 1.47
C LEU A 131 13.77 -15.64 2.83
N ALA A 132 13.78 -16.66 3.70
CA ALA A 132 13.12 -16.61 5.02
C ALA A 132 13.69 -15.53 5.95
N LYS A 133 14.97 -15.17 5.79
CA LYS A 133 15.62 -14.07 6.52
C LYS A 133 15.01 -12.69 6.22
N HIS A 134 14.23 -12.57 5.13
CA HIS A 134 13.65 -11.31 4.67
C HIS A 134 12.10 -11.33 4.63
N PRO A 135 11.40 -11.49 5.79
CA PRO A 135 9.95 -11.63 5.85
C PRO A 135 9.16 -10.37 5.44
N ARG A 136 9.86 -9.22 5.30
CA ARG A 136 9.26 -7.97 4.79
C ARG A 136 9.23 -7.91 3.25
N ALA A 137 10.03 -8.74 2.58
CA ALA A 137 10.07 -8.86 1.13
C ALA A 137 9.33 -10.11 0.64
N PHE A 138 9.62 -11.26 1.26
CA PHE A 138 9.05 -12.54 0.88
C PHE A 138 8.01 -12.98 1.92
N SER A 139 6.80 -13.27 1.46
CA SER A 139 5.75 -13.78 2.33
C SER A 139 6.03 -15.23 2.74
N LYS A 140 5.42 -15.69 3.83
CA LYS A 140 5.48 -17.12 4.23
C LYS A 140 5.00 -18.05 3.13
N LEU A 141 3.98 -17.64 2.36
CA LEU A 141 3.54 -18.35 1.16
C LEU A 141 4.69 -18.53 0.16
N PHE A 142 5.38 -17.44 -0.18
CA PHE A 142 6.51 -17.45 -1.11
C PHE A 142 7.62 -18.41 -0.64
N VAL A 143 8.04 -18.26 0.62
CA VAL A 143 9.12 -19.07 1.21
C VAL A 143 8.76 -20.55 1.26
N ASN A 144 7.56 -20.91 1.71
CA ASN A 144 7.16 -22.32 1.83
C ASN A 144 6.95 -22.97 0.45
N MET A 145 6.47 -22.24 -0.54
CA MET A 145 6.41 -22.74 -1.91
C MET A 145 7.80 -23.04 -2.45
N VAL A 146 8.73 -22.08 -2.36
CA VAL A 146 10.13 -22.30 -2.77
C VAL A 146 10.71 -23.51 -2.05
N LYS A 147 10.50 -23.63 -0.74
CA LYS A 147 10.97 -24.78 0.05
C LYS A 147 10.43 -26.11 -0.48
N ALA A 148 9.13 -26.19 -0.80
CA ALA A 148 8.54 -27.38 -1.38
C ALA A 148 9.12 -27.70 -2.77
N GLY A 149 9.37 -26.67 -3.59
CA GLY A 149 10.03 -26.81 -4.89
C GLY A 149 11.49 -27.28 -4.80
N GLU A 150 12.23 -26.81 -3.80
CA GLU A 150 13.61 -27.25 -3.54
C GLU A 150 13.66 -28.71 -3.07
N ILE A 151 12.81 -29.10 -2.12
CA ILE A 151 12.76 -30.48 -1.62
C ILE A 151 12.27 -31.43 -2.71
N GLY A 152 11.29 -31.02 -3.50
CA GLY A 152 10.71 -31.81 -4.57
C GLY A 152 11.49 -31.78 -5.89
N GLY A 153 12.56 -30.99 -6.00
CA GLY A 153 13.34 -30.84 -7.24
C GLY A 153 12.56 -30.22 -8.41
N VAL A 154 11.47 -29.50 -8.14
CA VAL A 154 10.53 -28.91 -9.14
C VAL A 154 10.45 -27.38 -8.98
N LEU A 155 11.61 -26.76 -8.74
CA LEU A 155 11.71 -25.33 -8.44
C LEU A 155 11.23 -24.46 -9.62
N ASP A 156 11.48 -24.89 -10.85
CA ASP A 156 10.99 -24.30 -12.10
C ASP A 156 9.45 -24.13 -12.09
N THR A 157 8.73 -25.23 -11.87
CA THR A 157 7.26 -25.28 -11.85
C THR A 157 6.70 -24.46 -10.69
N VAL A 158 7.33 -24.52 -9.53
CA VAL A 158 6.92 -23.73 -8.35
C VAL A 158 7.13 -22.24 -8.58
N LEU A 159 8.25 -21.82 -9.18
CA LEU A 159 8.50 -20.43 -9.51
C LEU A 159 7.52 -19.91 -10.56
N GLN A 160 7.12 -20.74 -11.52
CA GLN A 160 6.07 -20.38 -12.49
C GLN A 160 4.74 -20.11 -11.78
N ARG A 161 4.32 -20.99 -10.86
CA ARG A 161 3.10 -20.79 -10.08
C ARG A 161 3.18 -19.57 -9.17
N LEU A 162 4.34 -19.31 -8.56
CA LEU A 162 4.58 -18.09 -7.77
C LEU A 162 4.47 -16.83 -8.63
N ALA A 163 5.02 -16.86 -9.86
CA ALA A 163 4.92 -15.75 -10.79
C ALA A 163 3.46 -15.48 -11.20
N GLU A 164 2.71 -16.51 -11.56
CA GLU A 164 1.28 -16.41 -11.90
C GLU A 164 0.46 -15.89 -10.72
N PHE A 165 0.70 -16.43 -9.51
CA PHE A 165 0.07 -15.95 -8.29
C PHE A 165 0.35 -14.46 -8.03
N ALA A 166 1.61 -14.04 -8.16
CA ALA A 166 2.04 -12.66 -7.95
C ALA A 166 1.40 -11.72 -8.98
N GLU A 167 1.32 -12.12 -10.24
CA GLU A 167 0.70 -11.34 -11.32
C GLU A 167 -0.80 -11.19 -11.14
N LYS A 168 -1.52 -12.29 -10.86
CA LYS A 168 -2.96 -12.26 -10.58
C LYS A 168 -3.26 -11.39 -9.36
N SER A 169 -2.47 -11.54 -8.29
CA SER A 169 -2.57 -10.71 -7.09
C SER A 169 -2.32 -9.23 -7.37
N ALA A 170 -1.29 -8.91 -8.17
CA ALA A 170 -0.97 -7.54 -8.55
C ALA A 170 -2.07 -6.93 -9.43
N LYS A 171 -2.61 -7.68 -10.38
CA LYS A 171 -3.72 -7.28 -11.25
C LYS A 171 -4.96 -6.96 -10.42
N LEU A 172 -5.36 -7.84 -9.51
CA LEU A 172 -6.49 -7.64 -8.60
C LEU A 172 -6.32 -6.38 -7.74
N GLN A 173 -5.14 -6.21 -7.13
CA GLN A 173 -4.82 -5.01 -6.35
C GLN A 173 -4.85 -3.73 -7.19
N SER A 174 -4.38 -3.79 -8.44
CA SER A 174 -4.41 -2.67 -9.37
C SER A 174 -5.84 -2.28 -9.73
N LYS A 175 -6.71 -3.25 -10.00
CA LYS A 175 -8.13 -3.01 -10.27
C LYS A 175 -8.83 -2.33 -9.10
N ILE A 176 -8.65 -2.87 -7.90
CA ILE A 176 -9.23 -2.29 -6.67
C ILE A 176 -8.73 -0.85 -6.47
N LYS A 177 -7.43 -0.60 -6.63
CA LYS A 177 -6.86 0.75 -6.50
C LYS A 177 -7.36 1.69 -7.60
N GLY A 178 -7.49 1.21 -8.83
CA GLY A 178 -7.97 1.98 -9.97
C GLY A 178 -9.41 2.46 -9.75
N ALA A 179 -10.30 1.57 -9.30
CA ALA A 179 -11.69 1.93 -9.01
C ALA A 179 -11.84 2.97 -7.88
N MET A 180 -10.90 3.02 -6.93
CA MET A 180 -10.89 4.01 -5.86
C MET A 180 -10.45 5.41 -6.30
N VAL A 181 -9.85 5.56 -7.49
CA VAL A 181 -9.34 6.88 -7.95
C VAL A 181 -10.49 7.87 -8.14
N TYR A 182 -11.59 7.46 -8.78
CA TYR A 182 -12.71 8.35 -9.06
C TYR A 182 -13.36 8.91 -7.79
N PRO A 183 -13.78 8.10 -6.80
CA PRO A 183 -14.33 8.63 -5.54
C PRO A 183 -13.40 9.59 -4.81
N ILE A 184 -12.08 9.31 -4.81
CA ILE A 184 -11.09 10.18 -4.16
C ILE A 184 -11.01 11.54 -4.85
N VAL A 185 -10.99 11.56 -6.19
CA VAL A 185 -10.94 12.80 -6.97
C VAL A 185 -12.20 13.63 -6.75
N VAL A 186 -13.38 13.04 -6.81
CA VAL A 186 -14.65 13.75 -6.60
C VAL A 186 -14.74 14.32 -5.19
N ILE A 187 -14.40 13.54 -4.16
CA ILE A 187 -14.36 14.03 -2.77
C ILE A 187 -13.38 15.18 -2.63
N PHE A 188 -12.21 15.10 -3.26
CA PHE A 188 -11.24 16.19 -3.24
C PHE A 188 -11.80 17.48 -3.86
N VAL A 189 -12.51 17.37 -4.98
CA VAL A 189 -13.20 18.52 -5.62
C VAL A 189 -14.29 19.08 -4.71
N ILE A 190 -15.15 18.23 -4.12
CA ILE A 190 -16.21 18.64 -3.18
C ILE A 190 -15.60 19.43 -2.01
N VAL A 191 -14.57 18.87 -1.37
CA VAL A 191 -13.88 19.53 -0.25
C VAL A 191 -13.25 20.86 -0.68
N GLY A 192 -12.67 20.92 -1.89
CA GLY A 192 -12.10 22.15 -2.44
C GLY A 192 -13.15 23.24 -2.67
N VAL A 193 -14.29 22.90 -3.27
CA VAL A 193 -15.42 23.82 -3.50
C VAL A 193 -15.99 24.31 -2.17
N LEU A 194 -16.21 23.42 -1.21
CA LEU A 194 -16.68 23.81 0.12
C LEU A 194 -15.68 24.74 0.81
N ALA A 195 -14.38 24.42 0.78
CA ALA A 195 -13.35 25.27 1.37
C ALA A 195 -13.34 26.68 0.76
N LEU A 196 -13.56 26.82 -0.55
CA LEU A 196 -13.69 28.11 -1.22
C LEU A 196 -14.91 28.89 -0.72
N ILE A 197 -16.07 28.24 -0.63
CA ILE A 197 -17.32 28.83 -0.14
C ILE A 197 -17.16 29.32 1.32
N PHE A 198 -16.61 28.49 2.20
CA PHE A 198 -16.36 28.87 3.60
C PHE A 198 -15.32 29.98 3.75
N LYS A 199 -14.30 30.03 2.88
CA LYS A 199 -13.25 31.05 2.98
C LYS A 199 -13.67 32.41 2.44
N LEU A 200 -14.40 32.45 1.33
CA LEU A 200 -14.71 33.68 0.59
C LEU A 200 -16.18 34.09 0.68
N VAL A 201 -17.09 33.16 0.43
CA VAL A 201 -18.53 33.47 0.25
C VAL A 201 -19.20 33.70 1.59
N ILE A 202 -19.16 32.69 2.48
CA ILE A 202 -19.86 32.73 3.78
C ILE A 202 -19.49 33.97 4.61
N PRO A 203 -18.20 34.36 4.76
CA PRO A 203 -17.81 35.51 5.58
C PRO A 203 -18.37 36.84 5.07
N THR A 204 -18.58 36.95 3.76
CA THR A 204 -19.19 38.13 3.14
C THR A 204 -20.66 38.25 3.57
N PHE A 205 -21.40 37.14 3.52
CA PHE A 205 -22.78 37.07 4.03
C PHE A 205 -22.86 37.28 5.55
N VAL A 206 -21.95 36.68 6.33
CA VAL A 206 -21.92 36.89 7.80
C VAL A 206 -21.73 38.38 8.13
N LYS A 207 -20.90 39.11 7.37
CA LYS A 207 -20.75 40.57 7.56
C LYS A 207 -22.06 41.30 7.28
N MET A 208 -22.75 40.97 6.19
CA MET A 208 -24.06 41.56 5.86
C MET A 208 -25.11 41.29 6.94
N PHE A 209 -25.07 40.11 7.56
CA PHE A 209 -26.03 39.72 8.59
C PHE A 209 -25.75 40.31 9.97
N LYS A 210 -24.53 40.78 10.24
CA LYS A 210 -24.17 41.39 11.54
C LYS A 210 -24.89 42.71 11.83
N ASP A 211 -25.31 43.40 10.79
CA ASP A 211 -25.99 44.69 10.90
C ASP A 211 -27.50 44.52 11.17
N ILE A 212 -27.99 43.27 11.15
CA ILE A 212 -29.38 42.92 11.41
C ILE A 212 -29.55 42.62 12.91
N LYS A 213 -30.39 43.40 13.60
CA LYS A 213 -30.72 43.19 15.02
C LYS A 213 -31.79 42.11 15.26
N GLN A 214 -31.93 41.17 14.34
CA GLN A 214 -32.97 40.14 14.35
C GLN A 214 -32.33 38.76 14.44
N ASP A 215 -33.02 37.82 15.08
CA ASP A 215 -32.52 36.46 15.23
C ASP A 215 -32.43 35.75 13.87
N LEU A 216 -31.24 35.30 13.52
CA LEU A 216 -31.01 34.56 12.28
C LEU A 216 -31.69 33.19 12.33
N PRO A 217 -32.23 32.67 11.21
CA PRO A 217 -32.76 31.32 11.12
C PRO A 217 -31.76 30.23 11.56
N ALA A 218 -32.26 29.13 12.11
CA ALA A 218 -31.43 28.02 12.60
C ALA A 218 -30.42 27.45 11.56
N PRO A 219 -30.77 27.26 10.27
CA PRO A 219 -29.79 26.81 9.26
C PRO A 219 -28.62 27.79 9.08
N THR A 220 -28.90 29.09 9.14
CA THR A 220 -27.90 30.17 9.04
C THR A 220 -27.01 30.20 10.29
N GLN A 221 -27.58 30.04 11.48
CA GLN A 221 -26.81 29.97 12.73
C GLN A 221 -25.84 28.78 12.73
N LEU A 222 -26.28 27.60 12.28
CA LEU A 222 -25.43 26.42 12.14
C LEU A 222 -24.29 26.68 11.15
N LEU A 223 -24.59 27.29 9.99
CA LEU A 223 -23.58 27.64 8.98
C LEU A 223 -22.52 28.61 9.52
N ILE A 224 -22.96 29.66 10.25
CA ILE A 224 -22.07 30.64 10.88
C ILE A 224 -21.23 29.97 11.98
N GLY A 225 -21.82 29.07 12.77
CA GLY A 225 -21.13 28.28 13.79
C GLY A 225 -20.00 27.45 13.20
N ILE A 226 -20.27 26.71 12.11
CA ILE A 226 -19.27 25.93 11.38
C ILE A 226 -18.17 26.84 10.81
N ASN A 227 -18.53 27.97 10.19
CA ASN A 227 -17.58 28.94 9.65
C ASN A 227 -16.68 29.55 10.74
N ASN A 228 -17.23 29.90 11.90
CA ASN A 228 -16.46 30.45 13.02
C ASN A 228 -15.53 29.39 13.60
N PHE A 229 -15.98 28.14 13.73
CA PHE A 229 -15.14 27.01 14.14
C PHE A 229 -13.96 26.80 13.17
N LEU A 230 -14.23 26.81 11.86
CA LEU A 230 -13.21 26.67 10.81
C LEU A 230 -12.22 27.85 10.74
N ARG A 231 -12.61 29.06 11.15
CA ARG A 231 -11.75 30.25 11.15
C ARG A 231 -10.96 30.45 12.46
N THR A 232 -11.33 29.76 13.54
CA THR A 232 -10.63 29.86 14.82
C THR A 232 -9.28 29.14 14.74
N LYS A 233 -8.24 29.56 15.51
CA LYS A 233 -6.95 28.82 15.61
C LYS A 233 -7.12 27.34 16.00
N GLN A 234 -8.28 26.99 16.59
CA GLN A 234 -8.72 25.63 16.90
C GLN A 234 -9.03 24.78 15.65
N ALA A 235 -9.21 25.34 14.45
CA ALA A 235 -9.33 24.55 13.23
C ALA A 235 -8.08 23.70 12.94
N LEU A 236 -6.93 24.08 13.51
CA LEU A 236 -5.70 23.30 13.51
C LEU A 236 -5.82 22.00 14.35
N LEU A 237 -6.81 21.89 15.24
CA LEU A 237 -7.17 20.65 15.93
C LEU A 237 -7.90 19.66 15.02
N ILE A 238 -8.54 20.07 13.92
CA ILE A 238 -9.26 19.14 13.02
C ILE A 238 -8.31 18.04 12.49
N PRO A 239 -7.15 18.36 11.87
CA PRO A 239 -6.22 17.30 11.46
C PRO A 239 -5.67 16.51 12.65
N VAL A 240 -5.50 17.13 13.84
CA VAL A 240 -5.05 16.43 15.06
C VAL A 240 -6.08 15.42 15.55
N VAL A 241 -7.37 15.78 15.55
CA VAL A 241 -8.49 14.90 15.92
C VAL A 241 -8.65 13.79 14.90
N ILE A 242 -8.50 14.07 13.60
CA ILE A 242 -8.52 13.04 12.56
C ILE A 242 -7.35 12.06 12.76
N ILE A 243 -6.14 12.57 13.02
CA ILE A 243 -4.97 11.73 13.30
C ILE A 243 -5.20 10.91 14.59
N ALA A 244 -5.75 11.51 15.64
CA ALA A 244 -6.07 10.83 16.89
C ALA A 244 -7.12 9.73 16.67
N LEU A 245 -8.19 9.99 15.91
CA LEU A 245 -9.19 9.00 15.52
C LEU A 245 -8.56 7.86 14.70
N ILE A 246 -7.66 8.17 13.76
CA ILE A 246 -6.94 7.15 12.99
C ILE A 246 -6.06 6.29 13.91
N ILE A 247 -5.38 6.89 14.89
CA ILE A 247 -4.54 6.18 15.86
C ILE A 247 -5.41 5.29 16.76
N VAL A 248 -6.50 5.83 17.32
CA VAL A 248 -7.45 5.08 18.15
C VAL A 248 -8.06 3.93 17.35
N PHE A 249 -8.50 4.17 16.12
CA PHE A 249 -9.01 3.14 15.23
C PHE A 249 -7.95 2.05 14.94
N LYS A 250 -6.69 2.43 14.71
CA LYS A 250 -5.58 1.47 14.56
C LYS A 250 -5.32 0.66 15.82
N LEU A 251 -5.44 1.27 17.01
CA LEU A 251 -5.28 0.59 18.30
C LEU A 251 -6.42 -0.39 18.58
N ILE A 252 -7.67 0.00 18.29
CA ILE A 252 -8.85 -0.88 18.36
C ILE A 252 -8.71 -2.04 17.37
N LYS A 253 -8.21 -1.79 16.16
CA LYS A 253 -7.95 -2.85 15.18
C LYS A 253 -6.86 -3.82 15.63
N ARG A 254 -5.91 -3.39 16.45
CA ARG A 254 -4.84 -4.25 17.02
C ARG A 254 -5.33 -5.16 18.14
N THR A 255 -6.45 -4.85 18.79
CA THR A 255 -7.02 -5.72 19.83
C THR A 255 -7.78 -6.89 19.19
N LYS A 256 -7.67 -8.10 19.77
CA LYS A 256 -8.33 -9.31 19.24
C LYS A 256 -9.85 -9.15 19.05
N ARG A 257 -10.52 -8.51 20.02
CA ARG A 257 -11.96 -8.24 19.97
C ARG A 257 -12.32 -7.12 18.98
N GLY A 258 -11.56 -6.03 18.96
CA GLY A 258 -11.81 -4.90 18.06
C GLY A 258 -11.57 -5.24 16.59
N GLY A 259 -10.49 -5.97 16.28
CA GLY A 259 -10.24 -6.51 14.95
C GLY A 259 -11.36 -7.42 14.46
N ALA A 260 -11.87 -8.31 15.32
CA ALA A 260 -13.00 -9.18 14.99
C ALA A 260 -14.31 -8.45 14.78
N ALA A 261 -14.63 -7.46 15.62
CA ALA A 261 -15.82 -6.64 15.44
C ALA A 261 -15.77 -5.86 14.12
N ILE A 262 -14.63 -5.23 13.79
CA ILE A 262 -14.43 -4.48 12.55
C ILE A 262 -14.54 -5.40 11.33
N ASP A 263 -13.90 -6.58 11.36
CA ASP A 263 -13.91 -7.49 10.23
C ASP A 263 -15.29 -8.15 10.02
N LYS A 264 -16.04 -8.42 11.11
CA LYS A 264 -17.45 -8.83 11.02
C LYS A 264 -18.32 -7.72 10.44
N MET A 265 -18.15 -6.48 10.92
CA MET A 265 -18.90 -5.32 10.43
C MET A 265 -18.66 -5.06 8.94
N LYS A 266 -17.43 -5.26 8.45
CA LYS A 266 -17.11 -5.14 7.02
C LYS A 266 -17.82 -6.18 6.18
N LEU A 267 -17.92 -7.43 6.66
CA LEU A 267 -18.63 -8.50 5.96
C LEU A 267 -20.15 -8.27 5.95
N SER A 268 -20.71 -7.66 7.00
CA SER A 268 -22.14 -7.39 7.11
C SER A 268 -22.60 -6.07 6.48
N PHE A 269 -21.69 -5.19 6.05
CA PHE A 269 -22.08 -3.90 5.50
C PHE A 269 -22.68 -4.06 4.10
N PRO A 270 -23.91 -3.60 3.81
CA PRO A 270 -24.62 -3.94 2.57
C PRO A 270 -23.87 -3.57 1.29
N LEU A 271 -23.11 -2.46 1.32
CA LEU A 271 -22.40 -1.95 0.15
C LEU A 271 -21.06 -2.69 -0.07
N PHE A 272 -20.27 -2.91 0.98
CA PHE A 272 -18.90 -3.45 0.88
C PHE A 272 -18.77 -4.94 1.26
N GLY A 273 -19.78 -5.50 1.94
CA GLY A 273 -19.81 -6.87 2.43
C GLY A 273 -19.66 -7.91 1.32
N PRO A 274 -20.48 -7.86 0.26
CA PRO A 274 -20.35 -8.78 -0.88
C PRO A 274 -18.97 -8.71 -1.53
N LEU A 275 -18.40 -7.50 -1.68
CA LEU A 275 -17.04 -7.34 -2.22
C LEU A 275 -15.99 -7.98 -1.31
N VAL A 276 -16.06 -7.74 0.00
CA VAL A 276 -15.10 -8.30 0.97
C VAL A 276 -15.20 -9.81 1.03
N GLN A 277 -16.41 -10.38 0.99
CA GLN A 277 -16.64 -11.82 0.94
C GLN A 277 -16.01 -12.42 -0.33
N LYS A 278 -16.36 -11.91 -1.51
CA LYS A 278 -15.84 -12.40 -2.81
C LYS A 278 -14.32 -12.31 -2.89
N LEU A 279 -13.74 -11.19 -2.47
CA LEU A 279 -12.29 -10.98 -2.43
C LEU A 279 -11.60 -12.00 -1.53
N SER A 280 -12.23 -12.33 -0.41
CA SER A 280 -11.63 -13.23 0.56
C SER A 280 -11.77 -14.69 0.16
N VAL A 281 -12.89 -15.08 -0.46
CA VAL A 281 -13.07 -16.40 -1.11
C VAL A 281 -12.02 -16.56 -2.21
N ALA A 282 -11.90 -15.59 -3.12
CA ALA A 282 -10.92 -15.63 -4.19
C ALA A 282 -9.48 -15.80 -3.67
N ARG A 283 -9.10 -15.04 -2.62
CA ARG A 283 -7.78 -15.15 -2.01
C ARG A 283 -7.56 -16.48 -1.30
N PHE A 284 -8.56 -16.97 -0.55
CA PHE A 284 -8.51 -18.26 0.12
C PHE A 284 -8.29 -19.37 -0.91
N SER A 285 -9.17 -19.47 -1.90
CA SER A 285 -9.14 -20.54 -2.89
C SER A 285 -7.86 -20.49 -3.72
N ARG A 286 -7.40 -19.30 -4.13
CA ARG A 286 -6.14 -19.16 -4.86
C ARG A 286 -4.94 -19.58 -4.02
N THR A 287 -4.85 -19.09 -2.79
CA THR A 287 -3.70 -19.39 -1.93
C THR A 287 -3.63 -20.89 -1.64
N LEU A 288 -4.76 -21.49 -1.25
CA LEU A 288 -4.83 -22.90 -0.91
C LEU A 288 -4.59 -23.78 -2.15
N GLY A 289 -5.24 -23.49 -3.28
CA GLY A 289 -5.04 -24.24 -4.53
C GLY A 289 -3.60 -24.15 -5.05
N THR A 290 -2.97 -22.98 -4.98
CA THR A 290 -1.57 -22.80 -5.39
C THR A 290 -0.58 -23.55 -4.48
N LEU A 291 -0.87 -23.65 -3.18
CA LEU A 291 -0.06 -24.40 -2.22
C LEU A 291 -0.19 -25.92 -2.44
N ILE A 292 -1.43 -26.42 -2.54
CA ILE A 292 -1.72 -27.85 -2.71
C ILE A 292 -1.18 -28.35 -4.05
N SER A 293 -1.43 -27.62 -5.15
CA SER A 293 -0.87 -28.00 -6.47
C SER A 293 0.65 -28.06 -6.44
N SER A 294 1.30 -27.23 -5.62
CA SER A 294 2.76 -27.20 -5.38
C SER A 294 3.27 -28.24 -4.40
N GLY A 295 2.45 -29.23 -4.05
CA GLY A 295 2.84 -30.34 -3.20
C GLY A 295 3.01 -29.98 -1.72
N VAL A 296 2.56 -28.80 -1.29
CA VAL A 296 2.58 -28.43 0.13
C VAL A 296 1.50 -29.24 0.85
N PRO A 297 1.83 -29.95 1.95
CA PRO A 297 0.86 -30.73 2.72
C PRO A 297 -0.34 -29.89 3.16
N ILE A 298 -1.56 -30.44 3.07
CA ILE A 298 -2.81 -29.67 3.23
C ILE A 298 -2.91 -28.95 4.58
N LEU A 299 -2.50 -29.57 5.68
CA LEU A 299 -2.49 -28.94 7.00
C LEU A 299 -1.55 -27.72 7.05
N GLN A 300 -0.35 -27.85 6.46
CA GLN A 300 0.58 -26.73 6.35
C GLN A 300 0.01 -25.64 5.42
N ALA A 301 -0.63 -26.05 4.31
CA ALA A 301 -1.24 -25.14 3.37
C ALA A 301 -2.38 -24.32 4.00
N LEU A 302 -3.22 -24.95 4.83
CA LEU A 302 -4.28 -24.29 5.61
C LEU A 302 -3.70 -23.33 6.65
N SER A 303 -2.64 -23.73 7.36
CA SER A 303 -1.97 -22.82 8.31
C SER A 303 -1.40 -21.57 7.63
N ILE A 304 -0.83 -21.71 6.43
CA ILE A 304 -0.32 -20.56 5.65
C ILE A 304 -1.50 -19.71 5.15
N THR A 305 -2.55 -20.34 4.61
CA THR A 305 -3.73 -19.65 4.08
C THR A 305 -4.48 -18.87 5.16
N LYS A 306 -4.54 -19.41 6.39
CA LYS A 306 -5.09 -18.75 7.57
C LYS A 306 -4.45 -17.40 7.83
N GLU A 307 -3.13 -17.30 7.67
CA GLU A 307 -2.37 -16.07 7.90
C GLU A 307 -2.48 -15.05 6.75
N THR A 308 -2.69 -15.51 5.52
CA THR A 308 -2.81 -14.63 4.33
C THR A 308 -4.25 -14.15 4.07
N SER A 309 -5.25 -14.81 4.66
CA SER A 309 -6.68 -14.49 4.51
C SER A 309 -7.00 -13.02 4.81
N GLY A 310 -6.36 -12.43 5.83
CA GLY A 310 -6.46 -11.00 6.15
C GLY A 310 -7.80 -10.56 6.77
N ASN A 311 -8.73 -11.49 6.99
CA ASN A 311 -9.99 -11.29 7.71
C ASN A 311 -10.09 -12.34 8.82
N ILE A 312 -10.31 -11.91 10.05
CA ILE A 312 -10.30 -12.83 11.20
C ILE A 312 -11.45 -13.84 11.20
N VAL A 313 -12.59 -13.51 10.59
CA VAL A 313 -13.75 -14.42 10.47
C VAL A 313 -13.36 -15.60 9.58
N ILE A 314 -12.67 -15.32 8.47
CA ILE A 314 -12.21 -16.34 7.53
C ILE A 314 -11.03 -17.11 8.10
N SER A 315 -10.11 -16.43 8.79
CA SER A 315 -9.04 -17.08 9.54
C SER A 315 -9.57 -18.08 10.57
N ARG A 316 -10.72 -17.79 11.21
CA ARG A 316 -11.40 -18.72 12.11
C ARG A 316 -12.03 -19.89 11.36
N ALA A 317 -12.73 -19.64 10.25
CA ALA A 317 -13.28 -20.70 9.41
C ALA A 317 -12.18 -21.68 8.93
N ILE A 318 -11.05 -21.15 8.45
CA ILE A 318 -9.88 -21.96 8.04
C ILE A 318 -9.29 -22.73 9.24
N SER A 319 -9.33 -22.16 10.45
CA SER A 319 -8.87 -22.86 11.65
C SER A 319 -9.75 -24.07 11.96
N ASN A 320 -11.08 -23.91 11.88
CA ASN A 320 -12.01 -25.01 12.12
C ASN A 320 -11.82 -26.12 11.09
N VAL A 321 -11.63 -25.77 9.81
CA VAL A 321 -11.29 -26.73 8.75
C VAL A 321 -9.98 -27.47 9.05
N HIS A 322 -8.94 -26.75 9.47
CA HIS A 322 -7.66 -27.36 9.83
C HIS A 322 -7.81 -28.38 10.97
N ASP A 323 -8.61 -28.06 11.98
CA ASP A 323 -8.83 -28.93 13.14
C ASP A 323 -9.70 -30.16 12.75
N SER A 324 -10.73 -29.95 11.92
CA SER A 324 -11.60 -31.01 11.39
C SER A 324 -10.84 -32.01 10.50
N ILE A 325 -9.97 -31.55 9.58
CA ILE A 325 -9.10 -32.46 8.80
C ILE A 325 -8.13 -33.25 9.70
N ARG A 326 -7.65 -32.64 10.79
CA ARG A 326 -6.77 -33.32 11.75
C ARG A 326 -7.50 -34.46 12.46
N GLU A 327 -8.81 -34.34 12.62
CA GLU A 327 -9.71 -35.35 13.20
C GLU A 327 -10.21 -36.37 12.16
N GLY A 328 -9.88 -36.18 10.86
CA GLY A 328 -10.24 -37.09 9.77
C GLY A 328 -11.58 -36.77 9.10
N GLU A 329 -12.14 -35.60 9.36
CA GLU A 329 -13.36 -35.11 8.74
C GLU A 329 -13.10 -34.33 7.43
N THR A 330 -14.17 -34.02 6.70
CA THR A 330 -14.12 -33.35 5.39
C THR A 330 -13.88 -31.84 5.48
N ILE A 331 -13.42 -31.23 4.39
CA ILE A 331 -13.18 -29.78 4.30
C ILE A 331 -14.47 -28.99 4.18
N ALA A 332 -15.44 -29.52 3.43
CA ALA A 332 -16.63 -28.78 3.01
C ALA A 332 -17.56 -28.41 4.17
N GLY A 333 -17.80 -29.34 5.10
CA GLY A 333 -18.71 -29.13 6.25
C GLY A 333 -18.36 -27.90 7.10
N PRO A 334 -17.14 -27.81 7.66
CA PRO A 334 -16.75 -26.66 8.48
C PRO A 334 -16.73 -25.32 7.71
N LEU A 335 -16.55 -25.35 6.37
CA LEU A 335 -16.65 -24.15 5.53
C LEU A 335 -18.11 -23.71 5.36
N GLU A 336 -19.03 -24.65 5.20
CA GLU A 336 -20.47 -24.38 5.09
C GLU A 336 -21.03 -23.80 6.40
N ASP A 337 -20.69 -24.43 7.53
CA ASP A 337 -21.09 -23.99 8.87
C ASP A 337 -20.60 -22.58 9.22
N SER A 338 -19.51 -22.14 8.58
CA SER A 338 -18.98 -20.80 8.79
C SER A 338 -19.89 -19.68 8.27
N GLY A 339 -20.78 -19.98 7.31
CA GLY A 339 -21.68 -19.00 6.66
C GLY A 339 -20.98 -17.93 5.82
N VAL A 340 -19.65 -17.99 5.66
CA VAL A 340 -18.89 -17.02 4.85
C VAL A 340 -18.68 -17.49 3.42
N PHE A 341 -18.65 -18.81 3.19
CA PHE A 341 -18.43 -19.38 1.87
C PHE A 341 -19.78 -19.64 1.20
N PRO A 342 -20.02 -19.12 -0.01
CA PRO A 342 -21.27 -19.39 -0.73
C PRO A 342 -21.42 -20.89 -1.05
N PRO A 343 -22.67 -21.40 -1.17
CA PRO A 343 -22.92 -22.84 -1.39
C PRO A 343 -22.21 -23.43 -2.61
N LEU A 344 -22.03 -22.64 -3.67
CA LEU A 344 -21.28 -23.06 -4.85
C LEU A 344 -19.82 -23.41 -4.52
N VAL A 345 -19.20 -22.64 -3.62
CA VAL A 345 -17.80 -22.85 -3.23
C VAL A 345 -17.64 -24.12 -2.41
N THR A 346 -18.52 -24.33 -1.41
CA THR A 346 -18.48 -25.54 -0.57
C THR A 346 -18.77 -26.79 -1.41
N SER A 347 -19.73 -26.71 -2.34
CA SER A 347 -20.04 -27.81 -3.27
C SER A 347 -18.86 -28.16 -4.18
N MET A 348 -18.19 -27.16 -4.77
CA MET A 348 -17.01 -27.39 -5.61
C MET A 348 -15.83 -27.96 -4.83
N ILE A 349 -15.68 -27.59 -3.56
CA ILE A 349 -14.66 -28.16 -2.66
C ILE A 349 -14.98 -29.61 -2.34
N ALA A 350 -16.24 -29.92 -2.02
CA ALA A 350 -16.68 -31.30 -1.78
C ALA A 350 -16.42 -32.20 -2.99
N VAL A 351 -16.80 -31.75 -4.20
CA VAL A 351 -16.50 -32.48 -5.44
C VAL A 351 -14.99 -32.62 -5.66
N GLY A 352 -14.21 -31.59 -5.37
CA GLY A 352 -12.74 -31.64 -5.47
C GLY A 352 -12.09 -32.62 -4.49
N GLU A 353 -12.65 -32.73 -3.29
CA GLU A 353 -12.23 -33.67 -2.24
C GLU A 353 -12.57 -35.11 -2.64
N GLU A 354 -13.80 -35.38 -3.09
CA GLU A 354 -14.25 -36.70 -3.54
C GLU A 354 -13.48 -37.20 -4.78
N THR A 355 -13.20 -36.30 -5.73
CA THR A 355 -12.50 -36.64 -6.98
C THR A 355 -10.98 -36.57 -6.88
N GLY A 356 -10.44 -36.15 -5.73
CA GLY A 356 -9.00 -35.94 -5.53
C GLY A 356 -8.39 -34.77 -6.32
N ASN A 357 -9.21 -33.92 -6.96
CA ASN A 357 -8.79 -32.78 -7.77
C ASN A 357 -9.05 -31.43 -7.08
N LEU A 358 -8.84 -31.38 -5.76
CA LEU A 358 -9.14 -30.22 -4.92
C LEU A 358 -8.38 -28.96 -5.38
N ASP A 359 -7.12 -29.11 -5.76
CA ASP A 359 -6.28 -28.01 -6.24
C ASP A 359 -6.87 -27.34 -7.50
N GLN A 360 -7.30 -28.13 -8.49
CA GLN A 360 -7.92 -27.63 -9.71
C GLN A 360 -9.26 -26.94 -9.43
N MET A 361 -10.09 -27.52 -8.55
CA MET A 361 -11.37 -26.90 -8.15
C MET A 361 -11.15 -25.57 -7.43
N LEU A 362 -10.18 -25.49 -6.52
CA LEU A 362 -9.83 -24.26 -5.82
C LEU A 362 -9.34 -23.16 -6.77
N ILE A 363 -8.53 -23.49 -7.78
CA ILE A 363 -8.11 -22.52 -8.80
C ILE A 363 -9.31 -22.03 -9.64
N LYS A 364 -10.21 -22.93 -10.06
CA LYS A 364 -11.45 -22.54 -10.77
C LYS A 364 -12.35 -21.62 -9.95
N ILE A 365 -12.56 -21.96 -8.67
CA ILE A 365 -13.30 -21.09 -7.74
C ILE A 365 -12.62 -19.72 -7.68
N ALA A 366 -11.30 -19.70 -7.55
CA ALA A 366 -10.57 -18.47 -7.43
C ALA A 366 -10.70 -17.58 -8.68
N ASP A 367 -10.63 -18.15 -9.88
CA ASP A 367 -10.76 -17.40 -11.13
C ASP A 367 -12.19 -16.86 -11.32
N ASN A 368 -13.22 -17.68 -11.05
CA ASN A 368 -14.61 -17.22 -11.09
C ASN A 368 -14.85 -16.07 -10.11
N TYR A 369 -14.34 -16.17 -8.88
CA TYR A 369 -14.53 -15.12 -7.88
C TYR A 369 -13.67 -13.88 -8.13
N ASP A 370 -12.53 -13.98 -8.82
CA ASP A 370 -11.78 -12.81 -9.30
C ASP A 370 -12.62 -12.00 -10.29
N ASP A 371 -13.35 -12.66 -11.19
CA ASP A 371 -14.25 -12.01 -12.15
C ASP A 371 -15.49 -11.42 -11.45
N GLU A 372 -16.01 -12.13 -10.44
CA GLU A 372 -17.09 -11.58 -9.61
C GLU A 372 -16.65 -10.36 -8.78
N VAL A 373 -15.38 -10.32 -8.35
CA VAL A 373 -14.81 -9.14 -7.67
C VAL A 373 -14.78 -7.94 -8.62
N ASP A 374 -14.41 -8.13 -9.89
CA ASP A 374 -14.44 -7.05 -10.88
C ASP A 374 -15.85 -6.47 -11.03
N THR A 375 -16.84 -7.34 -11.13
CA THR A 375 -18.25 -6.94 -11.27
C THR A 375 -18.74 -6.22 -10.02
N ALA A 376 -18.37 -6.71 -8.83
CA ALA A 376 -18.70 -6.06 -7.57
C ALA A 376 -18.04 -4.67 -7.45
N VAL A 377 -16.79 -4.52 -7.89
CA VAL A 377 -16.08 -3.24 -7.91
C VAL A 377 -16.74 -2.25 -8.87
N ALA A 378 -17.16 -2.70 -10.05
CA ALA A 378 -17.88 -1.87 -11.01
C ALA A 378 -19.24 -1.42 -10.47
N ALA A 379 -20.03 -2.34 -9.90
CA ALA A 379 -21.33 -2.03 -9.29
C ALA A 379 -21.18 -1.03 -8.13
N LEU A 380 -20.18 -1.21 -7.28
CA LEU A 380 -19.86 -0.26 -6.22
C LEU A 380 -19.56 1.14 -6.75
N THR A 381 -18.74 1.21 -7.80
CA THR A 381 -18.37 2.49 -8.42
C THR A 381 -19.61 3.19 -8.99
N SER A 382 -20.50 2.45 -9.65
CA SER A 382 -21.75 2.98 -10.20
C SER A 382 -22.71 3.51 -9.12
N VAL A 383 -22.83 2.84 -7.97
CA VAL A 383 -23.68 3.31 -6.85
C VAL A 383 -23.08 4.54 -6.16
N MET A 384 -21.75 4.67 -6.13
CA MET A 384 -21.10 5.82 -5.52
C MET A 384 -21.39 7.14 -6.25
N GLU A 385 -21.61 7.13 -7.56
CA GLU A 385 -21.85 8.34 -8.34
C GLU A 385 -23.17 9.06 -7.93
N PRO A 386 -24.35 8.41 -7.96
CA PRO A 386 -25.58 9.02 -7.45
C PRO A 386 -25.47 9.46 -5.99
N LEU A 387 -24.82 8.68 -5.14
CA LEU A 387 -24.62 9.02 -3.73
C LEU A 387 -23.82 10.33 -3.59
N LEU A 388 -22.75 10.49 -4.36
CA LEU A 388 -21.91 11.70 -4.36
C LEU A 388 -22.67 12.91 -4.90
N ILE A 389 -23.51 12.73 -5.94
CA ILE A 389 -24.36 13.80 -6.48
C ILE A 389 -25.40 14.24 -5.46
N VAL A 390 -26.10 13.30 -4.82
CA VAL A 390 -27.11 13.61 -3.79
C VAL A 390 -26.45 14.30 -2.59
N LEU A 391 -25.28 13.82 -2.14
CA LEU A 391 -24.52 14.45 -1.07
C LEU A 391 -24.10 15.87 -1.44
N MET A 392 -23.58 16.08 -2.65
CA MET A 392 -23.15 17.41 -3.11
C MET A 392 -24.35 18.35 -3.26
N GLY A 393 -25.45 17.89 -3.85
CA GLY A 393 -26.68 18.65 -3.99
C GLY A 393 -27.28 19.02 -2.63
N SER A 394 -27.27 18.09 -1.67
CA SER A 394 -27.73 18.36 -0.30
C SER A 394 -26.84 19.37 0.42
N LEU A 395 -25.52 19.26 0.31
CA LEU A 395 -24.57 20.20 0.91
C LEU A 395 -24.68 21.61 0.32
N VAL A 396 -24.70 21.72 -1.01
CA VAL A 396 -24.84 23.00 -1.71
C VAL A 396 -26.22 23.59 -1.46
N GLY A 397 -27.28 22.79 -1.54
CA GLY A 397 -28.65 23.19 -1.26
C GLY A 397 -28.81 23.71 0.18
N PHE A 398 -28.23 23.03 1.17
CA PHE A 398 -28.19 23.48 2.55
C PHE A 398 -27.53 24.86 2.68
N ILE A 399 -26.38 25.07 2.02
CA ILE A 399 -25.67 26.36 2.03
C ILE A 399 -26.54 27.45 1.40
N VAL A 400 -27.13 27.18 0.24
CA VAL A 400 -27.99 28.14 -0.47
C VAL A 400 -29.18 28.53 0.42
N ILE A 401 -29.90 27.57 0.98
CA ILE A 401 -31.03 27.82 1.88
C ILE A 401 -30.59 28.64 3.10
N ALA A 402 -29.49 28.26 3.74
CA ALA A 402 -28.95 28.95 4.89
C ALA A 402 -28.52 30.40 4.60
N LEU A 403 -28.15 30.73 3.36
CA LEU A 403 -27.80 32.10 2.95
C LEU A 403 -29.00 32.91 2.44
N PHE A 404 -29.96 32.28 1.76
CA PHE A 404 -31.07 32.98 1.12
C PHE A 404 -32.23 33.29 2.06
N ILE A 405 -32.56 32.44 3.05
CA ILE A 405 -33.68 32.71 3.98
C ILE A 405 -33.51 34.06 4.69
N PRO A 406 -32.36 34.39 5.32
CA PRO A 406 -32.18 35.69 5.96
C PRO A 406 -32.32 36.85 4.98
N LEU A 407 -31.86 36.68 3.74
CA LEU A 407 -31.94 37.71 2.70
C LEU A 407 -33.39 38.00 2.31
N ILE A 408 -34.25 36.97 2.23
CA ILE A 408 -35.68 37.14 1.99
C ILE A 408 -36.36 37.84 3.18
N GLN A 409 -36.00 37.48 4.42
CA GLN A 409 -36.50 38.16 5.62
C GLN A 409 -36.12 39.64 5.63
N MET A 410 -34.88 39.99 5.24
CA MET A 410 -34.47 41.38 5.07
C MET A 410 -35.32 42.11 4.04
N ALA A 411 -35.52 41.51 2.86
CA ALA A 411 -36.31 42.12 1.79
C ALA A 411 -37.76 42.37 2.21
N MET A 412 -38.38 41.43 2.94
CA MET A 412 -39.75 41.59 3.46
C MET A 412 -39.84 42.58 4.63
N SER A 413 -38.77 42.79 5.40
CA SER A 413 -38.77 43.79 6.49
C SER A 413 -38.61 45.24 6.01
N LEU A 414 -38.22 45.43 4.74
CA LEU A 414 -38.02 46.73 4.09
C LEU A 414 -39.26 47.22 3.31
N THR A 415 -40.23 46.34 3.09
CA THR A 415 -41.60 46.63 2.61
C THR A 415 -42.56 46.63 3.78
#